data_AF-A0A963MDX0-F1
#
_entry.id   AF-A0A963MDX0-F1
#
_cell.length_a   1.000
_cell.length_b   1.000
_cell.length_c   1.000
_cell.angle_alpha   90.00
_cell.angle_beta   90.00
_cell.angle_gamma   90.00
#
_symmetry.space_group_name_H-M   'P 1'
#
loop_
_entity.id
_entity.type
_entity.pdbx_description
1 polymer ?
#
loop_
_entity_poly.entity_id
_entity_poly.type
_entity_poly.pdbx_seq_one_letter_code
_entity_poly.pdbx_strand_id
1 'polypeptide(L)'
;ARPTLIGRPAIIAQRIEKFGLRLREELDYDVVNVEHDARYRDFWQTYLAMTERMGVTMQMAKIEMRRRLTLIGAMLLHKGDVDGMICG
;
A
#
# COMPACT_ATOMS: atom_id res chain seq x y z
N ALA A 1 14.31 7.40 -9.96
CA ALA A 1 13.00 6.83 -9.56
C ALA A 1 12.65 7.38 -8.19
N ARG A 2 11.39 7.74 -7.96
CA ARG A 2 10.88 8.19 -6.66
C ARG A 2 10.09 7.03 -6.03
N PRO A 3 10.63 6.37 -5.00
CA PRO A 3 9.96 5.20 -4.42
C PRO A 3 8.68 5.57 -3.67
N THR A 4 7.69 4.69 -3.73
CA THR A 4 6.49 4.76 -2.88
C THR A 4 6.60 3.71 -1.78
N LEU A 5 6.60 4.14 -0.52
CA LEU A 5 6.63 3.26 0.65
C LEU A 5 5.21 2.98 1.13
N ILE A 6 4.92 1.74 1.54
CA ILE A 6 3.59 1.35 2.01
C ILE A 6 3.66 1.07 3.52
N GLY A 7 2.89 1.80 4.32
CA GLY A 7 2.86 1.59 5.76
C GLY A 7 2.23 2.75 6.53
N ARG A 8 2.51 2.82 7.84
CA ARG A 8 2.13 3.96 8.67
C ARG A 8 3.21 5.05 8.55
N PRO A 9 2.87 6.29 8.13
CA PRO A 9 3.85 7.37 7.94
C PRO A 9 4.75 7.59 9.16
N ALA A 10 4.16 7.67 10.35
CA ALA A 10 4.91 7.88 11.61
C ALA A 10 5.96 6.78 11.88
N ILE A 11 5.66 5.53 11.54
CA ILE A 11 6.59 4.41 11.74
C ILE A 11 7.71 4.43 10.70
N ILE A 12 7.41 4.82 9.46
CA ILE A 12 8.41 4.97 8.39
C ILE A 12 9.39 6.09 8.77
N ALA A 13 8.88 7.26 9.16
CA ALA A 13 9.68 8.40 9.59
C ALA A 13 10.59 8.04 10.79
N GLN A 14 10.02 7.38 11.82
CA GLN A 14 10.79 6.91 12.98
C GLN A 14 11.92 5.95 12.58
N ARG A 15 11.70 5.06 11.61
CA ARG A 15 12.73 4.11 11.14
C ARG A 15 13.82 4.82 10.34
N ILE A 16 13.46 5.79 9.50
CA ILE A 16 14.42 6.63 8.76
C ILE A 16 15.37 7.32 9.74
N GLU A 17 14.83 7.95 10.78
CA GLU A 17 15.62 8.59 11.84
C GLU A 17 16.50 7.58 12.59
N LYS A 18 15.91 6.47 13.03
CA LYS A 18 16.63 5.40 13.75
C LYS A 18 17.82 4.86 12.96
N PHE A 19 17.73 4.81 11.63
CA PHE A 19 18.80 4.33 10.76
C PHE A 19 19.75 5.43 10.27
N GLY A 20 19.56 6.69 10.70
CA GLY A 20 20.40 7.81 10.28
C GLY A 20 20.29 8.13 8.78
N LEU A 21 19.18 7.76 8.15
CA LEU A 21 18.94 8.02 6.74
C LEU A 21 18.55 9.50 6.55
N ARG A 22 19.00 10.10 5.44
CA ARG A 22 18.70 11.50 5.10
C ARG A 22 17.52 11.62 4.12
N LEU A 23 16.51 10.77 4.27
CA LEU A 23 15.32 10.73 3.41
C LEU A 23 14.21 11.61 4.02
N ARG A 24 13.50 12.33 3.17
CA ARG A 24 12.34 13.16 3.52
C ARG A 24 11.11 12.76 2.70
N GLU A 25 9.98 12.57 3.38
CA GLU A 25 8.68 12.37 2.74
C GLU A 25 8.35 13.57 1.83
N GLU A 26 7.62 13.32 0.74
CA GLU A 26 7.28 14.29 -0.30
C GLU A 26 8.47 14.88 -1.09
N LEU A 27 9.71 14.60 -0.70
CA LEU A 27 10.91 14.97 -1.45
C LEU A 27 11.58 13.76 -2.09
N ASP A 28 11.90 12.76 -1.26
CA ASP A 28 12.69 11.60 -1.66
C ASP A 28 11.81 10.36 -1.88
N TYR A 29 10.63 10.31 -1.26
CA TYR A 29 9.68 9.21 -1.37
C TYR A 29 8.24 9.66 -1.09
N ASP A 30 7.28 8.90 -1.62
CA ASP A 30 5.85 9.05 -1.32
C ASP A 30 5.39 7.95 -0.36
N VAL A 31 4.27 8.16 0.35
CA VAL A 31 3.71 7.16 1.28
C VAL A 31 2.28 6.80 0.94
N VAL A 32 2.02 5.50 0.83
CA VAL A 32 0.67 4.93 0.90
C VAL A 32 0.35 4.66 2.36
N ASN A 33 -0.52 5.50 2.94
CA ASN A 33 -0.96 5.37 4.33
C ASN A 33 -2.05 4.30 4.46
N VAL A 34 -1.69 3.13 4.99
CA VAL A 34 -2.60 1.98 5.12
C VAL A 34 -3.81 2.20 6.03
N GLU A 35 -3.78 3.24 6.86
CA GLU A 35 -4.91 3.61 7.75
C GLU A 35 -5.85 4.62 7.08
N HIS A 36 -5.31 5.47 6.21
CA HIS A 36 -6.01 6.60 5.60
C HIS A 36 -5.56 6.81 4.15
N ASP A 37 -6.01 5.93 3.25
CA ASP A 37 -5.82 6.08 1.80
C ASP A 37 -7.16 6.28 1.09
N ALA A 38 -7.27 7.34 0.29
CA ALA A 38 -8.49 7.65 -0.46
C ALA A 38 -8.88 6.55 -1.47
N ARG A 39 -7.89 5.80 -1.98
CA ARG A 39 -8.07 4.70 -2.94
C ARG A 39 -8.56 3.42 -2.28
N TYR A 40 -8.59 3.35 -0.94
CA TYR A 40 -8.98 2.14 -0.21
C TYR A 40 -10.29 1.53 -0.73
N ARG A 41 -11.31 2.38 -0.99
CA ARG A 41 -12.61 1.91 -1.48
C ARG A 41 -12.49 1.21 -2.83
N ASP A 42 -11.81 1.84 -3.77
CA ASP A 42 -11.59 1.30 -5.11
C ASP A 42 -10.76 0.01 -5.07
N PHE A 43 -9.74 -0.04 -4.21
CA PHE A 43 -8.85 -1.19 -4.07
C PHE A 43 -9.58 -2.43 -3.57
N TRP A 44 -10.37 -2.34 -2.48
CA TRP A 44 -11.07 -3.52 -1.97
C TRP A 44 -12.20 -3.96 -2.90
N GLN A 45 -12.86 -3.04 -3.60
CA GLN A 45 -13.87 -3.38 -4.59
C GLN A 45 -13.27 -4.11 -5.79
N THR A 46 -12.12 -3.64 -6.28
CA THR A 46 -11.39 -4.28 -7.37
C THR A 46 -10.91 -5.67 -6.98
N TYR A 47 -10.29 -5.79 -5.79
CA TYR A 47 -9.87 -7.08 -5.28
C TYR A 47 -11.04 -8.06 -5.12
N LEU A 48 -12.17 -7.61 -4.58
CA LEU A 48 -13.37 -8.43 -4.47
C LEU A 48 -13.85 -8.92 -5.84
N ALA A 49 -13.97 -8.03 -6.82
CA ALA A 49 -14.39 -8.40 -8.18
C ALA A 49 -13.48 -9.46 -8.83
N MET A 50 -12.17 -9.40 -8.54
CA MET A 50 -11.20 -10.38 -9.05
C MET A 50 -11.27 -11.73 -8.31
N THR A 51 -11.76 -11.76 -7.07
CA THR A 51 -11.58 -12.90 -6.16
C THR A 51 -12.86 -13.47 -5.56
N GLU A 52 -14.03 -12.88 -5.83
CA GLU A 52 -15.32 -13.33 -5.32
C GLU A 52 -15.62 -14.79 -5.67
N ARG A 53 -15.24 -15.23 -6.89
CA ARG A 53 -15.40 -16.62 -7.35
C ARG A 53 -14.45 -17.62 -6.67
N MET A 54 -13.47 -17.11 -5.93
CA MET A 54 -12.54 -17.89 -5.10
C MET A 54 -12.95 -17.87 -3.61
N GLY A 55 -14.17 -17.41 -3.30
CA GLY A 55 -14.72 -17.41 -1.94
C GLY A 55 -14.35 -16.20 -1.09
N VAL A 56 -13.73 -15.17 -1.67
CA VAL A 56 -13.43 -13.93 -0.95
C VAL A 56 -14.70 -13.13 -0.74
N THR A 57 -15.03 -12.85 0.52
CA THR A 57 -16.18 -12.00 0.88
C THR A 57 -15.79 -10.53 0.89
N MET A 58 -16.79 -9.63 0.83
CA MET A 58 -16.57 -8.19 0.97
C MET A 58 -15.84 -7.83 2.28
N GLN A 59 -16.18 -8.50 3.37
CA GLN A 59 -15.53 -8.29 4.66
C GLN A 59 -14.05 -8.69 4.59
N MET A 60 -13.76 -9.86 4.00
CA MET A 60 -12.38 -10.31 3.80
C MET A 60 -11.61 -9.32 2.93
N ALA A 61 -12.16 -8.90 1.78
CA ALA A 61 -11.53 -7.93 0.88
C ALA A 61 -11.14 -6.62 1.59
N LYS A 62 -12.04 -6.07 2.41
CA LYS A 62 -11.79 -4.88 3.23
C LYS A 62 -10.65 -5.08 4.25
N ILE A 63 -10.63 -6.21 4.95
CA ILE A 63 -9.60 -6.53 5.95
C ILE A 63 -8.23 -6.69 5.26
N GLU A 64 -8.19 -7.46 4.18
CA GLU A 64 -6.96 -7.77 3.45
C GLU A 64 -6.32 -6.50 2.88
N MET A 65 -7.12 -5.58 2.30
CA MET A 65 -6.67 -4.28 1.78
C MET A 65 -6.21 -3.27 2.85
N ARG A 66 -6.36 -3.58 4.14
CA ARG A 66 -5.79 -2.75 5.22
C ARG A 66 -4.53 -3.35 5.84
N ARG A 67 -4.36 -4.67 5.76
CA ARG A 67 -3.37 -5.39 6.58
C ARG A 67 -2.22 -5.97 5.77
N ARG A 68 -2.42 -6.28 4.49
CA ARG A 68 -1.40 -6.92 3.66
C ARG A 68 -0.69 -5.91 2.77
N LEU A 69 0.48 -5.45 3.22
CA LEU A 69 1.28 -4.44 2.50
C LEU A 69 1.60 -4.88 1.06
N THR A 70 2.02 -6.13 0.87
CA THR A 70 2.30 -6.69 -0.46
C THR A 70 1.08 -6.68 -1.38
N LEU A 71 -0.10 -6.93 -0.82
CA LEU A 71 -1.34 -6.94 -1.59
C LEU A 71 -1.78 -5.52 -1.97
N ILE A 72 -1.61 -4.55 -1.07
CA ILE A 72 -1.79 -3.12 -1.37
C ILE A 72 -0.83 -2.70 -2.49
N GLY A 73 0.44 -3.11 -2.40
CA GLY A 73 1.45 -2.89 -3.45
C GLY A 73 1.07 -3.52 -4.79
N ALA A 74 0.59 -4.75 -4.78
CA ALA A 74 0.10 -5.40 -5.99
C ALA A 74 -1.12 -4.67 -6.59
N MET A 75 -1.99 -4.10 -5.75
CA MET A 75 -3.13 -3.31 -6.23
C MET A 75 -2.70 -1.97 -6.84
N LEU A 76 -1.71 -1.29 -6.25
CA LEU A 76 -1.09 -0.08 -6.83
C LEU A 76 -0.56 -0.39 -8.24
N LEU A 77 0.17 -1.50 -8.38
CA LEU A 77 0.69 -1.94 -9.67
C LEU A 77 -0.42 -2.29 -10.67
N HIS A 78 -1.43 -3.05 -10.22
CA HIS A 78 -2.58 -3.43 -11.05
C HIS A 78 -3.36 -2.22 -11.56
N LYS A 79 -3.45 -1.15 -10.75
CA LYS A 79 -4.14 0.10 -11.07
C LYS A 79 -3.29 1.09 -11.88
N GLY A 80 -2.00 0.82 -12.05
CA GLY A 80 -1.07 1.71 -12.76
C GLY A 80 -0.63 2.92 -11.94
N ASP A 81 -0.81 2.90 -10.61
CA ASP A 81 -0.32 3.96 -9.72
C ASP A 81 1.21 3.92 -9.54
N VAL A 82 1.83 2.77 -9.83
CA VAL A 82 3.28 2.54 -9.80
C VAL A 82 3.69 1.63 -10.97
N ASP A 83 4.94 1.74 -11.40
CA ASP A 83 5.47 0.96 -12.53
C ASP A 83 6.14 -0.36 -12.12
N GLY A 84 6.39 -0.55 -10.82
CA GLY A 84 7.05 -1.75 -10.30
C GLY A 84 6.94 -1.87 -8.78
N MET A 85 7.07 -3.09 -8.29
CA MET A 85 7.01 -3.41 -6.87
C MET A 85 8.19 -4.31 -6.47
N ILE A 86 8.83 -3.98 -5.35
CA ILE A 86 9.81 -4.85 -4.68
C ILE A 86 9.23 -5.24 -3.32
N CYS A 87 9.12 -6.54 -3.07
CA CYS A 87 8.64 -7.12 -1.81
C CYS A 87 9.31 -8.48 -1.57
N GLY A 88 9.42 -8.91 -0.31
CA GLY A 88 10.03 -10.18 0.09
C GLY A 88 10.30 -10.23 1.58
#